data_AF-A0A820KDH7-F1
#
_entry.id   AF-A0A820KDH7-F1
#
_cell.length_a   1.000
_cell.length_b   1.000
_cell.length_c   1.000
_cell.angle_alpha   90.00
_cell.angle_beta   90.00
_cell.angle_gamma   90.00
#
_symmetry.space_group_name_H-M   'P 1'
#
loop_
_entity.id
_entity.type
_entity.pdbx_description
1 polymer ?
#
loop_
_entity_poly.entity_id
_entity_poly.type
_entity_poly.pdbx_seq_one_letter_code
_entity_poly.pdbx_strand_id
1 'polypeptide(L)'
;DPNTIAIIDPNEMLVDFMTANVNNILPSIEKSEYFVTEKATLTTILNRFIVDQQLKFTPPETYFSVFDSLGQLITEDCSIDKIYRAPEQKSTQIQVVLCKQNTNICCEVTLTASQDGTRSQCFNLITTLKQMSLWLKILDINAESTVDSYSFWNAQQQQFIDVDQTISSILGQAESITVDVLNGEDIIDVILSYDKNSKTIRILKSSPVDSLLKNPNYINQLGLKISPEDCCLVFLSNEPEKKRLEDSDMKNTISDYASITDKPVHFQISTLVKITSYDNPDEKPIPIPHRDITIKQLLEIIGGNDAHTYLASCESKTVLSEKINLSMINDTKFCLARKHETCLVSIQQPNDALVAVVEESMQNQRYLINATMDDVYKQNKSISEDQYLSYKNDFVASRKTPLNLFLPSKNDTVEFILIYKTLPAHVTVSCDEQTNPIEFSCEPSMCLGHVHETVCELWKLKKELYSLVLVDDSEVDADFKLEEVAESVDDVQLKLISIAGIKCNIIYEDRTFMISTTYETLLSTILEEALEKLAIPKADITMFYLNLLDDPENPTSIDLEFSIGDICSVPNNESNTVESMESNTVESMESNTVLLQLQKKAS
;
A
#
# COMPACT_ATOMS: atom_id res chain seq x y z
N ASP A 1 52.29 -24.61 -21.17
CA ASP A 1 52.82 -23.54 -20.33
C ASP A 1 51.93 -23.48 -19.09
N PRO A 2 52.45 -23.64 -17.86
CA PRO A 2 51.63 -23.69 -16.65
C PRO A 2 51.32 -22.30 -16.04
N ASN A 3 51.53 -21.20 -16.76
CA ASN A 3 51.28 -19.85 -16.25
C ASN A 3 50.32 -19.03 -17.12
N THR A 4 49.07 -19.47 -17.22
CA THR A 4 47.99 -18.55 -17.59
C THR A 4 46.79 -18.78 -16.68
N ILE A 5 46.75 -18.00 -15.60
CA ILE A 5 45.54 -17.75 -14.83
C ILE A 5 44.78 -16.67 -15.60
N ALA A 6 43.71 -17.06 -16.28
CA ALA A 6 42.67 -16.11 -16.67
C ALA A 6 41.71 -15.98 -15.48
N ILE A 7 41.68 -14.78 -14.91
CA ILE A 7 40.64 -14.34 -13.97
C ILE A 7 39.37 -14.19 -14.82
N ILE A 8 38.39 -15.05 -14.59
CA ILE A 8 37.06 -14.94 -15.20
C ILE A 8 36.25 -13.93 -14.37
N ASP A 9 35.70 -12.94 -15.04
CA ASP A 9 34.76 -11.96 -14.50
C ASP A 9 33.50 -12.69 -13.97
N PRO A 10 33.05 -12.45 -12.73
CA PRO A 10 31.82 -13.07 -12.20
C PRO A 10 30.55 -12.73 -12.98
N ASN A 11 30.57 -11.74 -13.87
CA ASN A 11 29.41 -11.35 -14.67
C ASN A 11 29.26 -12.10 -16.01
N GLU A 12 30.18 -13.01 -16.37
CA GLU A 12 30.08 -13.81 -17.61
C GLU A 12 29.53 -15.24 -17.40
N MET A 13 29.23 -15.68 -16.16
CA MET A 13 28.73 -17.03 -15.89
C MET A 13 27.19 -17.18 -15.80
N LEU A 14 26.41 -16.17 -16.19
CA LEU A 14 24.95 -16.21 -16.09
C LEU A 14 24.20 -16.05 -17.42
N VAL A 15 24.89 -16.24 -18.55
CA VAL A 15 24.27 -16.25 -19.90
C VAL A 15 24.29 -17.63 -20.57
N ASP A 16 25.08 -18.59 -20.08
CA ASP A 16 25.24 -19.90 -20.74
C ASP A 16 24.48 -21.07 -20.09
N PHE A 17 23.52 -20.82 -19.20
CA PHE A 17 22.69 -21.90 -18.61
C PHE A 17 21.19 -21.86 -18.94
N MET A 18 20.73 -20.96 -19.83
CA MET A 18 19.34 -20.96 -20.32
C MET A 18 19.19 -20.98 -21.85
N THR A 19 20.23 -21.41 -22.57
CA THR A 19 20.18 -21.54 -24.05
C THR A 19 20.46 -22.97 -24.53
N ALA A 20 20.27 -23.97 -23.68
CA ALA A 20 20.59 -25.36 -24.01
C ALA A 20 19.45 -26.38 -23.83
N ASN A 21 18.20 -25.97 -23.54
CA ASN A 21 17.13 -26.98 -23.37
C ASN A 21 15.70 -26.53 -23.73
N VAL A 22 15.52 -25.75 -24.81
CA VAL A 22 14.19 -25.56 -25.46
C VAL A 22 14.29 -25.70 -26.99
N ASN A 23 15.29 -26.41 -27.51
CA ASN A 23 15.39 -26.77 -28.93
C ASN A 23 15.03 -28.24 -29.20
N ASN A 24 14.30 -28.89 -28.29
CA ASN A 24 13.73 -30.20 -28.55
C ASN A 24 12.24 -30.18 -28.20
N ILE A 25 11.43 -30.64 -29.15
CA ILE A 25 9.96 -30.71 -29.17
C ILE A 25 9.26 -29.43 -29.69
N LEU A 26 9.67 -28.97 -30.86
CA LEU A 26 8.72 -28.42 -31.85
C LEU A 26 8.79 -29.36 -33.06
N PRO A 27 7.67 -29.96 -33.51
CA PRO A 27 7.70 -30.65 -34.78
C PRO A 27 7.86 -29.58 -35.86
N SER A 28 9.00 -29.60 -36.54
CA SER A 28 9.23 -28.77 -37.73
C SER A 28 8.05 -28.93 -38.70
N ILE A 29 7.38 -27.83 -39.03
CA ILE A 29 6.43 -27.80 -40.15
C ILE A 29 7.25 -27.99 -41.42
N GLU A 30 7.35 -29.23 -41.89
CA GLU A 30 8.02 -29.56 -43.14
C GLU A 30 7.15 -29.09 -44.30
N LYS A 31 7.64 -28.12 -45.07
CA LYS A 31 6.99 -27.57 -46.26
C LYS A 31 7.70 -28.08 -47.51
N SER A 32 6.95 -28.41 -48.56
CA SER A 32 7.53 -28.70 -49.88
C SER A 32 6.64 -28.18 -51.00
N GLU A 33 7.28 -27.70 -52.06
CA GLU A 33 6.64 -27.09 -53.21
C GLU A 33 6.83 -27.95 -54.46
N TYR A 34 5.75 -28.18 -55.20
CA TYR A 34 5.75 -28.99 -56.41
C TYR A 34 5.21 -28.20 -57.59
N PHE A 35 5.94 -28.25 -58.71
CA PHE A 35 5.43 -27.84 -60.01
C PHE A 35 4.75 -29.02 -60.68
N VAL A 36 3.45 -28.90 -60.89
CA VAL A 36 2.61 -30.00 -61.37
C VAL A 36 1.97 -29.66 -62.70
N THR A 37 1.81 -30.69 -63.53
CA THR A 37 1.14 -30.56 -64.83
C THR A 37 -0.35 -30.89 -64.69
N GLU A 38 -1.17 -30.46 -65.66
CA GLU A 38 -2.64 -30.62 -65.68
C GLU A 38 -3.14 -32.04 -65.40
N LYS A 39 -2.32 -33.06 -65.66
CA LYS A 39 -2.65 -34.49 -65.47
C LYS A 39 -2.28 -35.05 -64.09
N ALA A 40 -1.58 -34.29 -63.25
CA ALA A 40 -1.26 -34.74 -61.90
C ALA A 40 -2.54 -34.82 -61.06
N THR A 41 -2.57 -35.77 -60.12
CA THR A 41 -3.64 -35.90 -59.12
C THR A 41 -3.10 -35.59 -57.73
N LEU A 42 -3.98 -35.24 -56.81
CA LEU A 42 -3.65 -34.94 -55.42
C LEU A 42 -2.87 -36.10 -54.77
N THR A 43 -3.35 -37.32 -54.96
CA THR A 43 -2.70 -38.55 -54.48
C THR A 43 -1.28 -38.72 -55.03
N THR A 44 -1.03 -38.32 -56.28
CA THR A 44 0.31 -38.39 -56.89
C THR A 44 1.28 -37.42 -56.22
N ILE A 45 0.80 -36.23 -55.89
CA ILE A 45 1.59 -35.16 -55.26
C ILE A 45 1.92 -35.53 -53.81
N LEU A 46 0.92 -36.02 -53.07
CA LEU A 46 1.09 -36.50 -51.70
C LEU A 46 2.05 -37.68 -51.61
N ASN A 47 1.93 -38.67 -52.50
CA ASN A 47 2.87 -39.79 -52.55
C ASN A 47 4.31 -39.33 -52.83
N ARG A 48 4.48 -38.36 -53.72
CA ARG A 48 5.80 -37.80 -54.00
C ARG A 48 6.37 -37.06 -52.80
N PHE A 49 5.54 -36.30 -52.07
CA PHE A 49 5.94 -35.67 -50.81
C PHE A 49 6.41 -36.68 -49.77
N ILE A 50 5.64 -37.75 -49.55
CA ILE A 50 5.98 -38.81 -48.60
C ILE A 50 7.33 -39.45 -48.96
N VAL A 51 7.58 -39.67 -50.26
CA VAL A 51 8.83 -40.25 -50.76
C VAL A 51 10.01 -39.28 -50.61
N ASP A 52 9.84 -38.02 -51.03
CA ASP A 52 10.90 -36.99 -50.98
C ASP A 52 11.32 -36.68 -49.54
N GLN A 53 10.38 -36.72 -48.59
CA GLN A 53 10.66 -36.56 -47.15
C GLN A 53 11.07 -37.88 -46.46
N GLN A 54 11.26 -38.97 -47.20
CA GLN A 54 11.62 -40.30 -46.68
C GLN A 54 10.74 -40.78 -45.52
N LEU A 55 9.44 -40.41 -45.54
CA LEU A 55 8.49 -40.79 -44.50
C LEU A 55 8.16 -42.28 -44.66
N LYS A 56 8.89 -43.15 -43.94
CA LYS A 56 8.77 -44.62 -44.02
C LYS A 56 7.41 -45.12 -43.50
N PHE A 57 6.74 -44.34 -42.67
CA PHE A 57 5.38 -44.55 -42.16
C PHE A 57 4.80 -43.20 -41.76
N THR A 58 3.58 -42.87 -42.18
CA THR A 58 2.82 -41.73 -41.67
C THR A 58 2.23 -42.12 -40.31
N PRO A 59 2.57 -41.42 -39.22
CA PRO A 59 1.88 -41.61 -37.94
C PRO A 59 0.36 -41.42 -38.12
N PRO A 60 -0.49 -42.13 -37.36
CA PRO A 60 -1.95 -41.99 -37.46
C PRO A 60 -2.48 -40.59 -37.13
N GLU A 61 -1.66 -39.74 -36.50
CA GLU A 61 -1.99 -38.37 -36.05
C GLU A 61 -1.40 -37.28 -36.97
N THR A 62 -1.16 -37.62 -38.24
CA THR A 62 -0.52 -36.71 -39.22
C THR A 62 -1.50 -36.35 -40.33
N TYR A 63 -1.73 -35.06 -40.53
CA TYR A 63 -2.62 -34.53 -41.55
C TYR A 63 -1.84 -33.80 -42.65
N PHE A 64 -2.30 -33.94 -43.89
CA PHE A 64 -1.72 -33.27 -45.06
C PHE A 64 -2.77 -32.37 -45.70
N SER A 65 -2.39 -31.12 -45.93
CA SER A 65 -3.22 -30.14 -46.62
C SER A 65 -2.52 -29.69 -47.87
N VAL A 66 -3.27 -29.57 -48.97
CA VAL A 66 -2.75 -29.21 -50.27
C VAL A 66 -3.40 -27.94 -50.74
N PHE A 67 -2.58 -26.95 -51.06
CA PHE A 67 -3.03 -25.63 -51.48
C PHE A 67 -2.58 -25.36 -52.91
N ASP A 68 -3.42 -24.65 -53.66
CA ASP A 68 -3.07 -24.17 -54.98
C ASP A 68 -2.18 -22.92 -54.95
N SER A 69 -1.79 -22.47 -56.15
CA SER A 69 -0.96 -21.27 -56.34
C SER A 69 -1.58 -19.95 -55.85
N LEU A 70 -2.87 -19.95 -55.52
CA LEU A 70 -3.60 -18.81 -54.95
C LEU A 70 -3.88 -19.01 -53.45
N GLY A 71 -3.43 -20.12 -52.85
CA GLY A 71 -3.65 -20.48 -51.45
C GLY A 71 -5.01 -21.11 -51.14
N GLN A 72 -5.78 -21.57 -52.14
CA GLN A 72 -7.04 -22.27 -51.90
C GLN A 72 -6.79 -23.74 -51.59
N LEU A 73 -7.50 -24.26 -50.57
CA LEU A 73 -7.43 -25.66 -50.16
C LEU A 73 -8.10 -26.57 -51.20
N ILE A 74 -7.40 -27.63 -51.60
CA ILE A 74 -7.87 -28.65 -52.53
C ILE A 74 -8.40 -29.85 -51.72
N THR A 75 -9.71 -30.11 -51.79
CA THR A 75 -10.39 -31.08 -50.93
C THR A 75 -10.77 -32.40 -51.61
N GLU A 76 -10.64 -32.52 -52.92
CA GLU A 76 -11.03 -33.71 -53.69
C GLU A 76 -9.84 -34.28 -54.48
N ASP A 77 -9.65 -35.61 -54.47
CA ASP A 77 -8.66 -36.27 -55.33
C ASP A 77 -9.14 -36.28 -56.78
N CYS A 78 -8.85 -35.18 -57.47
CA CYS A 78 -9.16 -35.00 -58.87
C CYS A 78 -7.95 -34.45 -59.63
N SER A 79 -8.00 -34.53 -60.95
CA SER A 79 -6.96 -33.96 -61.80
C SER A 79 -6.93 -32.44 -61.67
N ILE A 80 -5.73 -31.85 -61.69
CA ILE A 80 -5.51 -30.41 -61.48
C ILE A 80 -6.39 -29.55 -62.40
N ASP A 81 -6.62 -30.00 -63.64
CA ASP A 81 -7.47 -29.36 -64.65
C ASP A 81 -8.96 -29.26 -64.27
N LYS A 82 -9.45 -30.08 -63.34
CA LYS A 82 -10.83 -30.04 -62.84
C LYS A 82 -10.99 -29.08 -61.66
N ILE A 83 -9.91 -28.89 -60.91
CA ILE A 83 -9.83 -27.95 -59.77
C ILE A 83 -9.67 -26.53 -60.32
N TYR A 84 -8.90 -26.36 -61.40
CA TYR A 84 -8.63 -25.06 -62.03
C TYR A 84 -9.34 -24.88 -63.37
N ARG A 85 -10.23 -23.88 -63.46
CA ARG A 85 -10.83 -23.41 -64.72
C ARG A 85 -10.06 -22.24 -65.37
N ALA A 86 -8.73 -22.25 -65.31
CA ALA A 86 -7.92 -21.18 -65.92
C ALA A 86 -7.38 -21.65 -67.29
N PRO A 87 -7.53 -20.85 -68.37
CA PRO A 87 -6.93 -21.18 -69.65
C PRO A 87 -5.42 -20.89 -69.62
N GLU A 88 -4.63 -21.88 -70.03
CA GLU A 88 -3.27 -21.76 -70.59
C GLU A 88 -2.11 -21.34 -69.66
N GLN A 89 -1.88 -22.06 -68.55
CA GLN A 89 -0.52 -22.18 -67.99
C GLN A 89 -0.13 -23.65 -67.75
N LYS A 90 0.98 -24.08 -68.37
CA LYS A 90 1.43 -25.49 -68.45
C LYS A 90 1.96 -26.07 -67.12
N SER A 91 2.01 -25.29 -66.05
CA SER A 91 2.47 -25.75 -64.74
C SER A 91 1.83 -24.94 -63.62
N THR A 92 1.23 -25.62 -62.65
CA THR A 92 0.65 -25.03 -61.44
C THR A 92 1.57 -25.32 -60.25
N GLN A 93 1.71 -24.36 -59.34
CA GLN A 93 2.48 -24.53 -58.11
C GLN A 93 1.56 -25.00 -56.99
N ILE A 94 1.98 -26.06 -56.28
CA ILE A 94 1.21 -26.64 -55.19
C ILE A 94 2.09 -26.78 -53.94
N GLN A 95 1.53 -26.39 -52.80
CA GLN A 95 2.19 -26.50 -51.51
C GLN A 95 1.54 -27.58 -50.65
N VAL A 96 2.37 -28.43 -50.05
CA VAL A 96 1.96 -29.47 -49.08
C VAL A 96 2.54 -29.12 -47.72
N VAL A 97 1.70 -29.15 -46.67
CA VAL A 97 2.07 -28.81 -45.30
C VAL A 97 1.80 -30.01 -44.37
N LEU A 98 2.80 -30.34 -43.54
CA LEU A 98 2.75 -31.38 -42.51
C LEU A 98 2.49 -30.75 -41.12
N CYS A 99 1.44 -31.19 -40.42
CA CYS A 99 1.16 -30.77 -39.04
C CYS A 99 1.21 -31.96 -38.07
N LYS A 100 1.80 -31.77 -36.88
CA LYS A 100 1.75 -32.73 -35.76
C LYS A 100 1.13 -32.04 -34.54
N GLN A 101 0.17 -32.69 -33.87
CA GLN A 101 -0.47 -32.16 -32.66
C GLN A 101 0.47 -32.29 -31.44
N ASN A 102 0.56 -31.23 -30.63
CA ASN A 102 0.99 -31.35 -29.23
C ASN A 102 0.47 -30.16 -28.39
N THR A 103 -0.26 -30.46 -27.32
CA THR A 103 -0.80 -29.54 -26.27
C THR A 103 -1.82 -28.49 -26.76
N ASN A 104 -2.43 -27.71 -25.85
CA ASN A 104 -3.60 -26.80 -26.05
C ASN A 104 -3.51 -25.78 -27.22
N ILE A 105 -2.42 -25.78 -27.98
CA ILE A 105 -2.23 -25.05 -29.23
C ILE A 105 -2.61 -26.01 -30.36
N CYS A 106 -3.71 -25.71 -31.07
CA CYS A 106 -4.18 -26.53 -32.18
C CYS A 106 -3.13 -26.61 -33.30
N CYS A 107 -2.47 -25.48 -33.59
CA CYS A 107 -1.30 -25.38 -34.46
C CYS A 107 -0.59 -24.02 -34.30
N GLU A 108 0.68 -23.94 -34.69
CA GLU A 108 1.43 -22.69 -34.84
C GLU A 108 1.44 -22.30 -36.33
N VAL A 109 1.11 -21.04 -36.65
CA VAL A 109 1.14 -20.53 -38.02
C VAL A 109 2.15 -19.39 -38.13
N THR A 110 3.24 -19.66 -38.85
CA THR A 110 4.18 -18.61 -39.26
C THR A 110 3.72 -17.96 -40.56
N LEU A 111 3.40 -16.67 -40.50
CA LEU A 111 3.09 -15.81 -41.63
C LEU A 111 4.38 -15.13 -42.10
N THR A 112 4.67 -15.14 -43.40
CA THR A 112 5.87 -14.52 -43.96
C THR A 112 5.51 -13.69 -45.19
N ALA A 113 5.88 -12.41 -45.19
CA ALA A 113 5.81 -11.55 -46.37
C ALA A 113 7.10 -11.69 -47.17
N SER A 114 7.00 -12.16 -48.42
CA SER A 114 8.12 -12.07 -49.38
C SER A 114 7.99 -10.82 -50.23
N GLN A 115 8.98 -9.93 -50.19
CA GLN A 115 9.10 -8.79 -51.11
C GLN A 115 9.71 -9.20 -52.45
N ASP A 116 10.50 -10.27 -52.48
CA ASP A 116 10.98 -10.89 -53.72
C ASP A 116 9.97 -11.95 -54.16
N GLY A 117 9.43 -11.82 -55.37
CA GLY A 117 8.46 -12.75 -55.98
C GLY A 117 8.99 -14.18 -56.23
N THR A 118 10.01 -14.61 -55.50
CA THR A 118 10.71 -15.90 -55.61
C THR A 118 10.43 -16.84 -54.43
N ARG A 119 9.76 -16.38 -53.35
CA ARG A 119 9.27 -17.26 -52.28
C ARG A 119 7.74 -17.27 -52.28
N SER A 120 7.17 -18.47 -52.32
CA SER A 120 5.73 -18.71 -52.31
C SER A 120 5.15 -18.19 -51.00
N GLN A 121 4.30 -17.18 -51.10
CA GLN A 121 3.45 -16.78 -49.98
C GLN A 121 2.49 -17.94 -49.71
N CYS A 122 2.50 -18.50 -48.49
CA CYS A 122 1.51 -19.53 -48.12
C CYS A 122 0.08 -18.99 -48.16
N PHE A 123 -0.09 -17.67 -48.09
CA PHE A 123 -1.38 -16.99 -48.04
C PHE A 123 -1.31 -15.63 -48.74
N ASN A 124 -2.41 -15.23 -49.37
CA ASN A 124 -2.52 -13.90 -49.96
C ASN A 124 -2.53 -12.83 -48.84
N LEU A 125 -1.82 -11.71 -49.03
CA LEU A 125 -1.74 -10.61 -48.05
C LEU A 125 -3.11 -10.02 -47.66
N ILE A 126 -4.14 -10.15 -48.52
CA ILE A 126 -5.52 -9.73 -48.23
C ILE A 126 -6.35 -10.78 -47.49
N THR A 127 -5.82 -11.99 -47.27
CA THR A 127 -6.50 -13.04 -46.52
C THR A 127 -6.69 -12.59 -45.08
N THR A 128 -7.91 -12.79 -44.58
CA THR A 128 -8.26 -12.52 -43.18
C THR A 128 -8.06 -13.75 -42.31
N LEU A 129 -7.81 -13.57 -41.02
CA LEU A 129 -7.74 -14.68 -40.06
C LEU A 129 -9.06 -15.45 -39.95
N LYS A 130 -10.19 -14.79 -40.20
CA LYS A 130 -11.52 -15.43 -40.30
C LYS A 130 -11.59 -16.46 -41.42
N GLN A 131 -11.00 -16.14 -42.57
CA GLN A 131 -10.88 -17.10 -43.68
C GLN A 131 -9.96 -18.26 -43.29
N MET A 132 -8.85 -17.99 -42.59
CA MET A 132 -7.96 -19.04 -42.08
C MET A 132 -8.65 -19.95 -41.05
N SER A 133 -9.47 -19.39 -40.15
CA SER A 133 -10.28 -20.13 -39.19
C SER A 133 -11.24 -21.11 -39.88
N LEU A 134 -11.89 -20.67 -40.98
CA LEU A 134 -12.76 -21.53 -41.79
C LEU A 134 -11.99 -22.68 -42.44
N TRP A 135 -10.78 -22.44 -42.94
CA TRP A 135 -9.95 -23.49 -43.52
C TRP A 135 -9.49 -24.52 -42.49
N LEU A 136 -9.05 -24.05 -41.32
CA LEU A 136 -8.66 -24.92 -40.22
C LEU A 136 -9.81 -25.83 -39.78
N LYS A 137 -11.05 -25.31 -39.75
CA LYS A 137 -12.23 -26.13 -39.46
C LYS A 137 -12.41 -27.24 -40.48
N ILE A 138 -12.27 -26.94 -41.77
CA ILE A 138 -12.40 -27.94 -42.85
C ILE A 138 -11.36 -29.06 -42.70
N LEU A 139 -10.16 -28.72 -42.25
CA LEU A 139 -9.10 -29.70 -41.97
C LEU A 139 -9.41 -30.55 -40.74
N ASP A 140 -10.06 -29.97 -39.73
CA ASP A 140 -10.42 -30.63 -38.48
C ASP A 140 -11.70 -31.49 -38.57
N ILE A 141 -12.53 -31.34 -39.62
CA ILE A 141 -13.74 -32.18 -39.88
C ILE A 141 -13.42 -33.69 -39.97
N ASN A 142 -12.17 -34.07 -40.21
CA ASN A 142 -11.74 -35.49 -40.22
C ASN A 142 -11.31 -36.02 -38.85
N ALA A 143 -11.14 -35.13 -37.86
CA ALA A 143 -11.05 -35.47 -36.44
C ALA A 143 -12.44 -35.25 -35.82
N GLU A 144 -12.81 -35.99 -34.78
CA GLU A 144 -14.13 -35.88 -34.12
C GLU A 144 -14.29 -34.57 -33.30
N SER A 145 -13.77 -33.45 -33.80
CA SER A 145 -13.65 -32.16 -33.15
C SER A 145 -14.97 -31.37 -33.21
N THR A 146 -15.45 -30.92 -32.05
CA THR A 146 -16.65 -30.07 -31.88
C THR A 146 -16.34 -28.57 -32.00
N VAL A 147 -15.16 -28.19 -32.50
CA VAL A 147 -14.64 -26.82 -32.40
C VAL A 147 -15.45 -25.81 -33.22
N ASP A 148 -16.24 -24.98 -32.53
CA ASP A 148 -17.10 -23.96 -33.12
C ASP A 148 -16.35 -22.73 -33.66
N SER A 149 -15.08 -22.50 -33.30
CA SER A 149 -14.23 -21.44 -33.87
C SER A 149 -12.75 -21.58 -33.47
N TYR A 150 -11.83 -21.02 -34.25
CA TYR A 150 -10.44 -20.80 -33.82
C TYR A 150 -10.16 -19.33 -33.57
N SER A 151 -9.30 -19.08 -32.59
CA SER A 151 -8.74 -17.76 -32.32
C SER A 151 -7.24 -17.76 -32.49
N PHE A 152 -6.69 -16.56 -32.70
CA PHE A 152 -5.30 -16.36 -33.08
C PHE A 152 -4.62 -15.49 -32.02
N TRP A 153 -3.53 -15.99 -31.45
CA TRP A 153 -2.76 -15.33 -30.41
C TRP A 153 -1.39 -14.91 -30.93
N ASN A 154 -1.05 -13.64 -30.74
CA ASN A 154 0.28 -13.13 -31.02
C ASN A 154 1.12 -13.21 -29.74
N ALA A 155 2.00 -14.22 -29.65
CA ALA A 155 2.86 -14.41 -28.49
C ALA A 155 3.80 -13.22 -28.23
N GLN A 156 4.27 -12.54 -29.28
CA GLN A 156 5.20 -11.40 -29.15
C GLN A 156 4.52 -10.17 -28.56
N GLN A 157 3.26 -9.92 -28.92
CA GLN A 157 2.47 -8.78 -28.44
C GLN A 157 1.61 -9.11 -27.22
N GLN A 158 1.57 -10.39 -26.81
CA GLN A 158 0.71 -10.92 -25.77
C GLN A 158 -0.76 -10.49 -25.91
N GLN A 159 -1.32 -10.64 -27.12
CA GLN A 159 -2.71 -10.29 -27.40
C GLN A 159 -3.34 -11.19 -28.45
N PHE A 160 -4.66 -11.35 -28.34
CA PHE A 160 -5.47 -11.95 -29.40
C PHE A 160 -5.58 -11.00 -30.59
N ILE A 161 -5.47 -11.57 -31.78
CA ILE A 161 -5.62 -10.85 -33.04
C ILE A 161 -7.10 -10.88 -33.43
N ASP A 162 -7.60 -9.74 -33.89
CA ASP A 162 -8.95 -9.66 -34.44
C ASP A 162 -9.04 -10.54 -35.71
N VAL A 163 -10.03 -11.40 -35.77
CA VAL A 163 -10.22 -12.35 -36.86
C VAL A 163 -10.51 -11.66 -38.20
N ASP A 164 -11.01 -10.42 -38.17
CA ASP A 164 -11.27 -9.66 -39.39
C ASP A 164 -10.01 -8.92 -39.91
N GLN A 165 -8.88 -8.95 -39.19
CA GLN A 165 -7.61 -8.41 -39.68
C GLN A 165 -7.02 -9.25 -40.82
N THR A 166 -6.37 -8.57 -41.76
CA THR A 166 -5.66 -9.20 -42.88
C THR A 166 -4.23 -9.56 -42.48
N ILE A 167 -3.64 -10.54 -43.18
CA ILE A 167 -2.23 -10.90 -42.99
C ILE A 167 -1.31 -9.68 -43.17
N SER A 168 -1.62 -8.81 -44.13
CA SER A 168 -0.90 -7.55 -44.33
C SER A 168 -0.96 -6.60 -43.12
N SER A 169 -2.10 -6.49 -42.45
CA SER A 169 -2.24 -5.61 -41.28
C SER A 169 -1.53 -6.18 -40.06
N ILE A 170 -1.48 -7.50 -39.92
CA ILE A 170 -0.83 -8.19 -38.81
C ILE A 170 0.69 -8.11 -38.93
N LEU A 171 1.22 -8.32 -40.15
CA LEU A 171 2.66 -8.23 -40.41
C LEU A 171 3.17 -6.79 -40.27
N GLY A 172 2.37 -5.78 -40.66
CA GLY A 172 2.78 -4.38 -40.59
C GLY A 172 4.07 -4.14 -41.40
N GLN A 173 5.18 -3.87 -40.69
CA GLN A 173 6.53 -3.75 -41.27
C GLN A 173 7.41 -5.00 -41.10
N ALA A 174 6.95 -6.01 -40.35
CA ALA A 174 7.72 -7.22 -40.10
C ALA A 174 7.69 -8.17 -41.31
N GLU A 175 8.82 -8.81 -41.60
CA GLU A 175 8.93 -9.81 -42.67
C GLU A 175 8.24 -11.13 -42.31
N SER A 176 8.14 -11.46 -41.02
CA SER A 176 7.40 -12.62 -40.55
C SER A 176 6.85 -12.45 -39.14
N ILE A 177 5.76 -13.15 -38.84
CA ILE A 177 5.20 -13.25 -37.49
C ILE A 177 4.69 -14.66 -37.24
N THR A 178 4.90 -15.15 -36.03
CA THR A 178 4.31 -16.40 -35.54
C THR A 178 3.03 -16.09 -34.80
N VAL A 179 1.98 -16.85 -35.11
CA VAL A 179 0.67 -16.75 -34.47
C VAL A 179 0.26 -18.14 -33.98
N ASP A 180 -0.09 -18.24 -32.70
CA ASP A 180 -0.61 -19.46 -32.11
C ASP A 180 -2.11 -19.57 -32.41
N VAL A 181 -2.54 -20.74 -32.89
CA VAL A 181 -3.95 -21.04 -33.14
C VAL A 181 -4.52 -21.82 -31.97
N LEU A 182 -5.56 -21.28 -31.38
CA LEU A 182 -6.19 -21.78 -30.17
C LEU A 182 -7.65 -22.16 -30.46
N ASN A 183 -8.15 -23.20 -29.79
CA ASN A 183 -9.56 -23.54 -29.80
C ASN A 183 -10.37 -22.39 -29.19
N GLY A 184 -11.39 -21.91 -29.92
CA GLY A 184 -12.28 -20.85 -29.45
C GLY A 184 -13.08 -21.24 -28.22
N GLU A 185 -13.36 -22.54 -28.01
CA GLU A 185 -14.01 -23.02 -26.80
C GLU A 185 -13.15 -22.83 -25.55
N ASP A 186 -11.83 -22.75 -25.68
CA ASP A 186 -10.90 -22.53 -24.57
C ASP A 186 -10.74 -21.04 -24.23
N ILE A 187 -11.44 -20.16 -24.96
CA ILE A 187 -11.32 -18.71 -24.82
C ILE A 187 -12.61 -18.14 -24.28
N ILE A 188 -12.47 -17.06 -23.52
CA ILE A 188 -13.59 -16.34 -22.93
C ILE A 188 -13.36 -14.84 -23.01
N ASP A 189 -14.44 -14.11 -23.27
CA ASP A 189 -14.45 -12.66 -23.17
C ASP A 189 -14.59 -12.26 -21.70
N VAL A 190 -13.65 -11.44 -21.22
CA VAL A 190 -13.66 -10.85 -19.88
C VAL A 190 -13.83 -9.35 -20.02
N ILE A 191 -14.81 -8.79 -19.32
CA ILE A 191 -14.93 -7.34 -19.13
C ILE A 191 -14.12 -6.99 -17.89
N LEU A 192 -13.07 -6.20 -18.08
CA LEU A 192 -12.28 -5.63 -17.00
C LEU A 192 -12.62 -4.14 -16.89
N SER A 193 -13.04 -3.69 -15.71
CA SER A 193 -13.40 -2.29 -15.49
C SER A 193 -12.64 -1.67 -14.32
N TYR A 194 -12.27 -0.41 -14.46
CA TYR A 194 -11.68 0.42 -13.41
C TYR A 194 -12.20 1.85 -13.56
N ASP A 195 -12.68 2.45 -12.47
CA ASP A 195 -13.33 3.77 -12.49
C ASP A 195 -14.46 3.83 -13.54
N LYS A 196 -14.39 4.77 -14.50
CA LYS A 196 -15.36 4.92 -15.60
C LYS A 196 -14.96 4.17 -16.87
N ASN A 197 -13.80 3.51 -16.87
CA ASN A 197 -13.26 2.81 -18.03
C ASN A 197 -13.60 1.31 -17.93
N SER A 198 -13.96 0.73 -19.07
CA SER A 198 -14.13 -0.72 -19.20
C SER A 198 -13.54 -1.19 -20.52
N LYS A 199 -13.01 -2.41 -20.51
CA LYS A 199 -12.43 -3.04 -21.67
C LYS A 199 -12.82 -4.50 -21.71
N THR A 200 -13.31 -4.96 -22.85
CA THR A 200 -13.45 -6.38 -23.14
C THR A 200 -12.11 -6.90 -23.65
N ILE A 201 -11.59 -7.91 -22.98
CA ILE A 201 -10.36 -8.63 -23.33
C ILE A 201 -10.69 -10.10 -23.58
N ARG A 202 -10.03 -10.72 -24.54
CA ARG A 202 -10.08 -12.17 -24.73
C ARG A 202 -8.95 -12.80 -23.92
N ILE A 203 -9.26 -13.86 -23.20
CA ILE A 203 -8.29 -14.61 -22.40
C ILE A 203 -8.60 -16.10 -22.46
N LEU A 204 -7.59 -16.94 -22.20
CA LEU A 204 -7.80 -18.37 -22.02
C LEU A 204 -8.62 -18.62 -20.75
N LYS A 205 -9.58 -19.55 -20.83
CA LYS A 205 -10.37 -20.02 -19.69
C LYS A 205 -9.50 -20.59 -18.57
N SER A 206 -8.37 -21.19 -18.92
CA SER A 206 -7.38 -21.75 -18.00
C SER A 206 -6.43 -20.72 -17.38
N SER A 207 -6.45 -19.46 -17.82
CA SER A 207 -5.62 -18.43 -17.20
C SER A 207 -6.03 -18.21 -15.74
N PRO A 208 -5.07 -18.00 -14.82
CA PRO A 208 -5.38 -17.63 -13.45
C PRO A 208 -5.94 -16.21 -13.39
N VAL A 209 -6.83 -15.93 -12.44
CA VAL A 209 -7.47 -14.60 -12.29
C VAL A 209 -6.43 -13.50 -12.04
N ASP A 210 -5.37 -13.79 -11.29
CA ASP A 210 -4.30 -12.83 -10.98
C ASP A 210 -3.57 -12.27 -12.21
N SER A 211 -3.58 -13.00 -13.33
CA SER A 211 -2.99 -12.57 -14.59
C SER A 211 -3.62 -11.27 -15.12
N LEU A 212 -4.87 -10.98 -14.75
CA LEU A 212 -5.58 -9.76 -15.13
C LEU A 212 -4.95 -8.49 -14.53
N LEU A 213 -4.41 -8.58 -13.30
CA LEU A 213 -3.71 -7.46 -12.66
C LEU A 213 -2.23 -7.38 -13.05
N LYS A 214 -1.62 -8.52 -13.40
CA LYS A 214 -0.19 -8.61 -13.74
C LYS A 214 0.13 -8.17 -15.17
N ASN A 215 -0.87 -8.12 -16.07
CA ASN A 215 -0.64 -7.74 -17.46
C ASN A 215 -0.60 -6.20 -17.62
N PRO A 216 0.56 -5.60 -17.89
CA PRO A 216 0.71 -4.14 -17.95
C PRO A 216 -0.10 -3.53 -19.11
N ASN A 217 -0.38 -4.27 -20.18
CA ASN A 217 -1.17 -3.76 -21.30
C ASN A 217 -2.63 -3.49 -20.87
N TYR A 218 -3.23 -4.37 -20.07
CA TYR A 218 -4.60 -4.17 -19.58
C TYR A 218 -4.67 -3.00 -18.61
N ILE A 219 -3.71 -2.92 -17.68
CA ILE A 219 -3.58 -1.85 -16.69
C ILE A 219 -3.44 -0.47 -17.38
N ASN A 220 -2.55 -0.38 -18.37
CA ASN A 220 -2.32 0.85 -19.14
C ASN A 220 -3.56 1.27 -19.94
N GLN A 221 -4.27 0.32 -20.56
CA GLN A 221 -5.49 0.61 -21.32
C GLN A 221 -6.64 1.10 -20.44
N LEU A 222 -6.69 0.69 -19.17
CA LEU A 222 -7.69 1.14 -18.21
C LEU A 222 -7.31 2.47 -17.52
N GLY A 223 -6.07 2.94 -17.69
CA GLY A 223 -5.58 4.20 -17.12
C GLY A 223 -5.32 4.11 -15.61
N LEU A 224 -5.04 2.92 -15.08
CA LEU A 224 -4.70 2.74 -13.67
C LEU A 224 -3.33 3.38 -13.38
N LYS A 225 -3.29 4.33 -12.45
CA LYS A 225 -2.06 5.03 -12.02
C LYS A 225 -1.47 4.51 -10.70
N ILE A 226 -2.03 3.43 -10.18
CA ILE A 226 -1.75 2.89 -8.85
C ILE A 226 -1.00 1.57 -9.03
N SER A 227 -0.13 1.23 -8.09
CA SER A 227 0.53 -0.07 -8.07
C SER A 227 -0.53 -1.20 -8.09
N PRO A 228 -0.35 -2.25 -8.91
CA PRO A 228 -1.22 -3.43 -8.88
C PRO A 228 -1.30 -4.09 -7.50
N GLU A 229 -0.28 -3.92 -6.66
CA GLU A 229 -0.23 -4.44 -5.27
C GLU A 229 -1.23 -3.75 -4.34
N ASP A 230 -1.61 -2.50 -4.63
CA ASP A 230 -2.63 -1.75 -3.90
C ASP A 230 -4.01 -1.90 -4.54
N CYS A 231 -4.20 -2.93 -5.37
CA CYS A 231 -5.46 -3.20 -6.05
C CYS A 231 -6.01 -4.58 -5.66
N CYS A 232 -7.31 -4.74 -5.81
CA CYS A 232 -7.97 -6.03 -5.73
C CYS A 232 -8.97 -6.18 -6.87
N LEU A 233 -9.34 -7.43 -7.16
CA LEU A 233 -10.40 -7.73 -8.09
C LEU A 233 -11.70 -8.02 -7.33
N VAL A 234 -12.77 -7.43 -7.84
CA VAL A 234 -14.13 -7.68 -7.40
C VAL A 234 -14.84 -8.36 -8.57
N PHE A 235 -15.32 -9.57 -8.34
CA PHE A 235 -16.15 -10.28 -9.30
C PHE A 235 -17.56 -9.70 -9.28
N LEU A 236 -18.02 -9.26 -10.45
CA LEU A 236 -19.35 -8.73 -10.66
C LEU A 236 -20.21 -9.85 -11.26
N SER A 237 -20.81 -10.66 -10.38
CA SER A 237 -21.73 -11.70 -10.81
C SER A 237 -23.03 -11.09 -11.36
N ASN A 238 -23.83 -11.89 -12.07
CA ASN A 238 -25.19 -11.49 -12.47
C ASN A 238 -26.16 -11.41 -11.27
N GLU A 239 -25.71 -11.77 -10.06
CA GLU A 239 -26.46 -11.66 -8.81
C GLU A 239 -26.10 -10.35 -8.07
N PRO A 240 -26.96 -9.85 -7.16
CA PRO A 240 -26.78 -8.54 -6.54
C PRO A 240 -25.51 -8.42 -5.67
N GLU A 241 -24.87 -9.53 -5.32
CA GLU A 241 -23.69 -9.54 -4.46
C GLU A 241 -22.40 -9.46 -5.28
N LYS A 242 -21.66 -8.37 -5.03
CA LYS A 242 -20.29 -8.21 -5.48
C LYS A 242 -19.37 -9.01 -4.55
N LYS A 243 -18.59 -9.93 -5.10
CA LYS A 243 -17.62 -10.71 -4.31
C LYS A 243 -16.23 -10.12 -4.48
N ARG A 244 -15.61 -9.64 -3.39
CA ARG A 244 -14.17 -9.36 -3.37
C ARG A 244 -13.42 -10.68 -3.46
N LEU A 245 -12.45 -10.77 -4.37
CA LEU A 245 -11.63 -11.97 -4.52
C LEU A 245 -10.49 -11.95 -3.50
N GLU A 246 -10.36 -13.06 -2.77
CA GLU A 246 -9.24 -13.29 -1.84
C GLU A 246 -8.04 -13.93 -2.55
N ASP A 247 -6.89 -14.03 -1.89
CA ASP A 247 -5.67 -14.60 -2.49
C ASP A 247 -5.84 -16.03 -2.98
N SER A 248 -6.74 -16.81 -2.36
CA SER A 248 -7.12 -18.14 -2.84
C SER A 248 -7.93 -18.06 -4.14
N ASP A 249 -8.87 -17.12 -4.23
CA ASP A 249 -9.70 -16.88 -5.43
C ASP A 249 -8.85 -16.40 -6.62
N MET A 250 -7.77 -15.66 -6.34
CA MET A 250 -6.85 -15.14 -7.36
C MET A 250 -6.06 -16.24 -8.08
N LYS A 251 -5.93 -17.42 -7.47
CA LYS A 251 -5.27 -18.60 -8.06
C LYS A 251 -6.21 -19.47 -8.90
N ASN A 252 -7.52 -19.28 -8.75
CA ASN A 252 -8.52 -19.97 -9.56
C ASN A 252 -8.40 -19.56 -11.03
N THR A 253 -8.93 -20.38 -11.92
CA THR A 253 -8.93 -20.08 -13.35
C THR A 253 -10.13 -19.21 -13.72
N ILE A 254 -10.05 -18.45 -14.82
CA ILE A 254 -11.16 -17.61 -15.28
C ILE A 254 -12.43 -18.46 -15.53
N SER A 255 -12.29 -19.71 -15.95
CA SER A 255 -13.39 -20.67 -16.13
C SER A 255 -14.25 -20.84 -14.89
N ASP A 256 -13.67 -20.74 -13.69
CA ASP A 256 -14.39 -20.98 -12.43
C ASP A 256 -15.43 -19.88 -12.15
N TYR A 257 -15.32 -18.74 -12.84
CA TYR A 257 -16.23 -17.60 -12.76
C TYR A 257 -17.13 -17.47 -13.98
N ALA A 258 -16.92 -18.32 -15.00
CA ALA A 258 -17.72 -18.33 -16.21
C ALA A 258 -19.09 -18.97 -15.92
N SER A 259 -20.17 -18.27 -16.27
CA SER A 259 -21.50 -18.88 -16.27
C SER A 259 -21.65 -19.90 -17.40
N ILE A 260 -22.57 -20.86 -17.25
CA ILE A 260 -22.97 -21.79 -18.33
C ILE A 260 -23.53 -21.04 -19.56
N THR A 261 -23.96 -19.78 -19.38
CA THR A 261 -24.35 -18.89 -20.48
C THR A 261 -23.12 -18.24 -21.10
N ASP A 262 -23.06 -18.09 -22.43
CA ASP A 262 -22.00 -17.41 -23.23
C ASP A 262 -21.82 -15.90 -22.94
N LYS A 263 -22.12 -15.47 -21.71
CA LYS A 263 -21.93 -14.10 -21.28
C LYS A 263 -20.48 -13.87 -20.86
N PRO A 264 -19.94 -12.68 -21.15
CA PRO A 264 -18.61 -12.33 -20.70
C PRO A 264 -18.54 -12.27 -19.17
N VAL A 265 -17.40 -12.64 -18.61
CA VAL A 265 -17.13 -12.58 -17.17
C VAL A 265 -16.72 -11.16 -16.81
N HIS A 266 -17.29 -10.57 -15.75
CA HIS A 266 -17.00 -9.18 -15.39
C HIS A 266 -16.19 -9.10 -14.09
N PHE A 267 -14.98 -8.57 -14.20
CA PHE A 267 -14.14 -8.19 -13.05
C PHE A 267 -13.98 -6.67 -12.97
N GLN A 268 -14.10 -6.14 -11.75
CA GLN A 268 -13.83 -4.75 -11.43
C GLN A 268 -12.53 -4.65 -10.62
N ILE A 269 -11.56 -3.88 -11.12
CA ILE A 269 -10.39 -3.48 -10.35
C ILE A 269 -10.85 -2.41 -9.35
N SER A 270 -10.55 -2.63 -8.07
CA SER A 270 -10.79 -1.66 -6.99
C SER A 270 -9.48 -1.35 -6.28
N THR A 271 -9.29 -0.08 -5.93
CA THR A 271 -8.15 0.38 -5.12
C THR A 271 -8.35 -0.05 -3.67
N LEU A 272 -7.35 -0.67 -3.06
CA LEU A 272 -7.35 -0.98 -1.65
C LEU A 272 -6.89 0.23 -0.85
N VAL A 273 -7.84 0.86 -0.15
CA VAL A 273 -7.55 1.92 0.81
C VAL A 273 -7.39 1.29 2.18
N LYS A 274 -6.22 1.47 2.80
CA LYS A 274 -5.91 0.93 4.12
C LYS A 274 -6.24 1.96 5.19
N ILE A 275 -7.11 1.58 6.12
CA ILE A 275 -7.52 2.41 7.25
C ILE A 275 -6.96 1.82 8.53
N THR A 276 -6.17 2.60 9.26
CA THR A 276 -5.68 2.24 10.60
C THR A 276 -6.41 3.08 11.62
N SER A 277 -6.90 2.50 12.72
CA SER A 277 -7.47 3.32 13.79
C SER A 277 -6.34 3.99 14.57
N TYR A 278 -6.58 5.20 15.07
CA TYR A 278 -5.57 5.90 15.88
C TYR A 278 -5.11 5.08 17.09
N ASP A 279 -6.05 4.44 17.79
CA ASP A 279 -5.78 3.64 19.01
C ASP A 279 -5.44 2.17 18.71
N ASN A 280 -5.67 1.70 17.48
CA ASN A 280 -5.49 0.30 17.13
C ASN A 280 -4.69 0.15 15.82
N PRO A 281 -3.50 -0.49 15.87
CA PRO A 281 -2.66 -0.70 14.69
C PRO A 281 -3.27 -1.63 13.63
N ASP A 282 -4.43 -2.25 13.90
CA ASP A 282 -5.11 -3.11 12.93
C ASP A 282 -5.46 -2.35 11.64
N GLU A 283 -4.82 -2.74 10.54
CA GLU A 283 -5.13 -2.22 9.21
C GLU A 283 -6.39 -2.89 8.65
N LYS A 284 -7.42 -2.08 8.34
CA LYS A 284 -8.61 -2.52 7.63
C LYS A 284 -8.51 -2.13 6.15
N PRO A 285 -8.31 -3.09 5.21
CA PRO A 285 -8.27 -2.81 3.79
C PRO A 285 -9.69 -2.69 3.21
N ILE A 286 -10.01 -1.54 2.64
CA ILE A 286 -11.32 -1.23 2.08
C ILE A 286 -11.21 -1.11 0.55
N PRO A 287 -11.90 -1.96 -0.22
CA PRO A 287 -11.92 -1.86 -1.66
C PRO A 287 -12.78 -0.68 -2.11
N ILE A 288 -12.18 0.24 -2.85
CA ILE A 288 -12.85 1.40 -3.42
C ILE A 288 -12.88 1.25 -4.96
N PRO A 289 -14.08 1.23 -5.58
CA PRO A 289 -14.23 0.97 -7.01
C PRO A 289 -13.75 2.13 -7.91
N HIS A 290 -13.72 3.35 -7.38
CA HIS A 290 -13.23 4.55 -8.07
C HIS A 290 -12.69 5.58 -7.08
N ARG A 291 -11.64 6.32 -7.47
CA ARG A 291 -11.06 7.39 -6.62
C ARG A 291 -11.83 8.70 -6.67
N ASP A 292 -12.88 8.79 -7.49
CA ASP A 292 -13.82 9.92 -7.52
C ASP A 292 -14.83 9.84 -6.34
N ILE A 293 -14.31 9.60 -5.13
CA ILE A 293 -15.06 9.69 -3.88
C ILE A 293 -14.40 10.72 -2.98
N THR A 294 -15.23 11.44 -2.24
CA THR A 294 -14.79 12.39 -1.22
C THR A 294 -14.34 11.69 0.05
N ILE A 295 -13.51 12.34 0.87
CA ILE A 295 -13.14 11.84 2.20
C ILE A 295 -14.38 11.58 3.07
N LYS A 296 -15.42 12.42 2.95
CA LYS A 296 -16.70 12.20 3.63
C LYS A 296 -17.35 10.87 3.25
N GLN A 297 -17.44 10.59 1.95
CA GLN A 297 -18.01 9.32 1.46
C GLN A 297 -17.15 8.13 1.88
N LEU A 298 -15.82 8.27 1.92
CA LEU A 298 -14.95 7.22 2.43
C LEU A 298 -15.23 6.92 3.91
N LEU A 299 -15.42 7.94 4.75
CA LEU A 299 -15.82 7.78 6.16
C LEU A 299 -17.17 7.06 6.30
N GLU A 300 -18.14 7.38 5.45
CA GLU A 300 -19.44 6.69 5.40
C GLU A 300 -19.28 5.20 5.04
N ILE A 301 -18.41 4.86 4.07
CA ILE A 301 -18.10 3.47 3.67
C ILE A 301 -17.41 2.69 4.80
N ILE A 302 -16.51 3.34 5.55
CA ILE A 302 -15.81 2.71 6.68
C ILE A 302 -16.80 2.28 7.78
N GLY A 303 -17.96 2.94 7.86
CA GLY A 303 -18.88 2.85 8.98
C GLY A 303 -18.46 3.78 10.12
N GLY A 304 -17.96 4.97 9.80
CA GLY A 304 -17.66 5.99 10.80
C GLY A 304 -18.89 6.29 11.65
N ASN A 305 -18.86 5.92 12.93
CA ASN A 305 -19.84 6.36 13.92
C ASN A 305 -19.55 7.83 14.29
N ASP A 306 -20.48 8.51 14.97
CA ASP A 306 -20.31 9.88 15.49
C ASP A 306 -19.03 10.09 16.32
N ALA A 307 -18.40 9.01 16.80
CA ALA A 307 -17.12 9.04 17.51
C ALA A 307 -15.90 9.28 16.60
N HIS A 308 -15.84 8.70 15.38
CA HIS A 308 -14.69 8.78 14.48
C HIS A 308 -14.99 9.68 13.29
N THR A 309 -14.75 10.98 13.48
CA THR A 309 -15.16 12.03 12.56
C THR A 309 -14.10 12.44 11.54
N TYR A 310 -12.84 12.02 11.75
CA TYR A 310 -11.72 12.54 10.96
C TYR A 310 -10.91 11.43 10.30
N LEU A 311 -10.46 11.73 9.08
CA LEU A 311 -9.50 10.90 8.37
C LEU A 311 -8.23 11.72 8.13
N ALA A 312 -7.10 11.21 8.58
CA ALA A 312 -5.79 11.83 8.39
C ALA A 312 -4.93 11.00 7.42
N SER A 313 -4.04 11.66 6.67
CA SER A 313 -2.97 10.94 5.97
C SER A 313 -2.05 10.32 7.01
N CYS A 314 -1.69 9.05 6.84
CA CYS A 314 -0.70 8.44 7.74
C CYS A 314 0.73 8.93 7.45
N GLU A 315 0.99 9.52 6.28
CA GLU A 315 2.29 10.11 5.92
C GLU A 315 2.46 11.51 6.51
N SER A 316 1.52 12.43 6.23
CA SER A 316 1.63 13.81 6.69
C SER A 316 1.02 14.07 8.08
N LYS A 317 0.29 13.10 8.63
CA LYS A 317 -0.53 13.21 9.86
C LYS A 317 -1.58 14.34 9.83
N THR A 318 -1.79 14.96 8.69
CA THR A 318 -2.76 16.04 8.49
C THR A 318 -4.15 15.45 8.32
N VAL A 319 -5.13 16.02 9.01
CA VAL A 319 -6.55 15.71 8.83
C VAL A 319 -7.02 16.28 7.50
N LEU A 320 -7.57 15.41 6.67
CA LEU A 320 -8.01 15.74 5.33
C LEU A 320 -9.40 16.39 5.37
N SER A 321 -9.61 17.37 4.49
CA SER A 321 -10.93 17.98 4.33
C SER A 321 -11.92 16.98 3.76
N GLU A 322 -13.11 16.92 4.36
CA GLU A 322 -14.24 16.09 3.93
C GLU A 322 -14.58 16.25 2.44
N LYS A 323 -14.27 17.41 1.84
CA LYS A 323 -14.60 17.74 0.45
C LYS A 323 -13.53 17.31 -0.56
N ILE A 324 -12.35 16.91 -0.11
CA ILE A 324 -11.27 16.49 -1.02
C ILE A 324 -11.63 15.13 -1.62
N ASN A 325 -11.38 14.96 -2.92
CA ASN A 325 -11.50 13.68 -3.59
C ASN A 325 -10.23 12.84 -3.43
N LEU A 326 -10.38 11.53 -3.24
CA LEU A 326 -9.25 10.60 -3.19
C LEU A 326 -8.42 10.57 -4.49
N SER A 327 -8.97 11.05 -5.60
CA SER A 327 -8.25 11.19 -6.88
C SER A 327 -7.22 12.33 -6.87
N MET A 328 -7.35 13.28 -5.94
CA MET A 328 -6.41 14.41 -5.76
C MET A 328 -5.28 14.11 -4.79
N ILE A 329 -5.38 13.00 -4.04
CA ILE A 329 -4.40 12.55 -3.07
C ILE A 329 -3.73 11.32 -3.66
N ASN A 330 -2.41 11.16 -3.55
CA ASN A 330 -1.74 9.94 -4.04
C ASN A 330 -1.78 8.81 -3.01
N ASP A 331 -1.94 9.13 -1.74
CA ASP A 331 -1.97 8.20 -0.61
C ASP A 331 -3.09 7.16 -0.73
N THR A 332 -2.79 5.95 -0.25
CA THR A 332 -3.73 4.83 -0.09
C THR A 332 -3.86 4.40 1.38
N LYS A 333 -3.13 5.06 2.29
CA LYS A 333 -3.08 4.74 3.72
C LYS A 333 -3.55 5.91 4.55
N PHE A 334 -4.57 5.68 5.37
CA PHE A 334 -5.18 6.71 6.18
C PHE A 334 -5.42 6.25 7.61
N CYS A 335 -5.44 7.23 8.50
CA CYS A 335 -5.54 7.07 9.93
C CYS A 335 -6.90 7.64 10.36
N LEU A 336 -7.77 6.78 10.92
CA LEU A 336 -9.11 7.14 11.40
C LEU A 336 -9.03 7.64 12.84
N ALA A 337 -9.48 8.88 13.07
CA ALA A 337 -9.33 9.57 14.35
C ALA A 337 -10.64 10.19 14.85
N ARG A 338 -10.73 10.29 16.18
CA ARG A 338 -11.80 10.98 16.92
C ARG A 338 -11.45 12.45 17.11
N LYS A 339 -12.45 13.25 17.51
CA LYS A 339 -12.24 14.69 17.70
C LYS A 339 -11.11 15.03 18.69
N HIS A 340 -11.06 14.35 19.83
CA HIS A 340 -10.05 14.58 20.87
C HIS A 340 -8.65 14.03 20.52
N GLU A 341 -8.55 13.25 19.44
CA GLU A 341 -7.29 12.74 18.89
C GLU A 341 -6.72 13.67 17.80
N THR A 342 -7.34 14.84 17.61
CA THR A 342 -6.91 15.85 16.64
C THR A 342 -6.71 17.22 17.30
N CYS A 343 -5.81 18.02 16.74
CA CYS A 343 -5.59 19.40 17.11
C CYS A 343 -5.59 20.32 15.89
N LEU A 344 -6.09 21.54 16.05
CA LEU A 344 -5.93 22.61 15.07
C LEU A 344 -4.59 23.30 15.30
N VAL A 345 -3.80 23.45 14.25
CA VAL A 345 -2.57 24.24 14.25
C VAL A 345 -2.83 25.53 13.49
N SER A 346 -2.67 26.65 14.18
CA SER A 346 -2.81 28.00 13.62
C SER A 346 -1.44 28.65 13.55
N ILE A 347 -1.01 29.00 12.33
CA ILE A 347 0.28 29.68 12.10
C ILE A 347 0.00 31.15 11.79
N GLN A 348 0.36 32.02 12.72
CA GLN A 348 0.27 33.47 12.59
C GLN A 348 1.54 34.02 11.93
N GLN A 349 1.37 35.06 11.12
CA GLN A 349 2.50 35.82 10.57
C GLN A 349 2.69 37.12 11.35
N PRO A 350 3.94 37.58 11.52
CA PRO A 350 4.21 38.88 12.11
C PRO A 350 3.68 39.99 11.19
N ASN A 351 2.95 40.94 11.77
CA ASN A 351 2.26 42.04 11.05
C ASN A 351 3.17 42.90 10.14
N ASP A 352 4.49 42.84 10.33
CA ASP A 352 5.47 43.67 9.61
C ASP A 352 6.04 43.02 8.33
N ALA A 353 5.63 41.80 7.98
CA ALA A 353 6.05 41.13 6.75
C ALA A 353 5.32 41.72 5.52
N LEU A 354 5.76 42.89 5.06
CA LEU A 354 5.56 43.34 3.69
C LEU A 354 6.32 42.39 2.76
N VAL A 355 5.67 41.33 2.28
CA VAL A 355 5.80 40.72 0.94
C VAL A 355 5.21 39.29 0.92
N ALA A 356 4.46 39.07 -0.16
CA ALA A 356 4.03 37.80 -0.76
C ALA A 356 2.85 37.07 -0.12
N VAL A 357 1.74 37.14 -0.87
CA VAL A 357 0.65 36.18 -0.99
C VAL A 357 1.05 34.79 -0.48
N VAL A 358 0.70 34.51 0.76
CA VAL A 358 0.63 33.14 1.26
C VAL A 358 -0.81 32.69 1.05
N GLU A 359 -0.98 31.54 0.42
CA GLU A 359 -2.27 30.92 0.19
C GLU A 359 -3.03 30.79 1.52
N GLU A 360 -4.35 31.05 1.50
CA GLU A 360 -5.25 30.85 2.66
C GLU A 360 -5.13 29.46 3.30
N SER A 361 -4.51 28.50 2.60
CA SER A 361 -4.27 27.12 3.01
C SER A 361 -3.34 26.94 4.21
N MET A 362 -2.53 27.94 4.60
CA MET A 362 -1.57 27.80 5.72
C MET A 362 -2.11 28.16 7.10
N GLN A 363 -3.15 28.99 7.19
CA GLN A 363 -3.46 29.68 8.45
C GLN A 363 -4.13 28.78 9.50
N ASN A 364 -4.75 27.69 9.10
CA ASN A 364 -5.47 26.79 10.01
C ASN A 364 -5.54 25.38 9.44
N GLN A 365 -4.74 24.46 9.97
CA GLN A 365 -4.68 23.07 9.52
C GLN A 365 -4.84 22.14 10.71
N ARG A 366 -5.64 21.08 10.55
CA ARG A 366 -5.86 20.11 11.62
C ARG A 366 -4.92 18.92 11.45
N TYR A 367 -4.33 18.47 12.55
CA TYR A 367 -3.38 17.36 12.62
C TYR A 367 -3.83 16.34 13.67
N LEU A 368 -3.28 15.14 13.60
CA LEU A 368 -3.33 14.19 14.73
C LEU A 368 -2.49 14.72 15.90
N ILE A 369 -2.92 14.49 17.15
CA ILE A 369 -2.21 15.01 18.33
C ILE A 369 -0.80 14.42 18.53
N ASN A 370 -0.52 13.25 17.94
CA ASN A 370 0.82 12.64 17.96
C ASN A 370 1.70 13.04 16.78
N ALA A 371 1.20 13.90 15.88
CA ALA A 371 2.05 14.50 14.87
C ALA A 371 3.17 15.30 15.55
N THR A 372 4.28 15.45 14.86
CA THR A 372 5.45 16.19 15.33
C THR A 372 5.55 17.55 14.64
N MET A 373 6.39 18.43 15.18
CA MET A 373 6.71 19.68 14.50
C MET A 373 7.23 19.44 13.07
N ASP A 374 8.02 18.39 12.84
CA ASP A 374 8.51 18.00 11.52
C ASP A 374 7.38 17.75 10.52
N ASP A 375 6.28 17.12 10.95
CA ASP A 375 5.10 16.90 10.11
C ASP A 375 4.45 18.23 9.68
N VAL A 376 4.39 19.19 10.60
CA VAL A 376 3.89 20.55 10.31
C VAL A 376 4.79 21.25 9.29
N TYR A 377 6.12 21.18 9.44
CA TYR A 377 7.07 21.75 8.48
C TYR A 377 6.98 21.10 7.10
N LYS A 378 6.90 19.76 7.03
CA LYS A 378 6.81 19.01 5.76
C LYS A 378 5.54 19.34 4.97
N GLN A 379 4.42 19.46 5.68
CA GLN A 379 3.14 19.81 5.06
C GLN A 379 3.14 21.24 4.53
N ASN A 380 3.84 22.14 5.22
CA ASN A 380 3.92 23.57 4.91
C ASN A 380 5.21 23.90 4.14
N LYS A 381 5.34 23.37 2.91
CA LYS A 381 6.54 23.52 2.04
C LYS A 381 6.97 24.96 1.75
N SER A 382 6.09 25.93 1.98
CA SER A 382 6.36 27.37 1.88
C SER A 382 7.21 27.91 3.03
N ILE A 383 7.31 27.19 4.14
CA ILE A 383 8.22 27.53 5.24
C ILE A 383 9.64 27.23 4.76
N SER A 384 10.42 28.29 4.51
CA SER A 384 11.82 28.18 4.09
C SER A 384 12.71 27.63 5.21
N GLU A 385 13.91 27.16 4.87
CA GLU A 385 14.88 26.67 5.86
C GLU A 385 15.26 27.70 6.94
N ASP A 386 15.17 29.00 6.62
CA ASP A 386 15.46 30.11 7.55
C ASP A 386 14.24 30.58 8.38
N GLN A 387 13.11 29.87 8.29
CA GLN A 387 11.88 30.21 9.01
C GLN A 387 11.57 29.20 10.10
N TYR A 388 11.12 29.71 11.24
CA TYR A 388 10.87 28.90 12.43
C TYR A 388 9.47 29.15 13.00
N LEU A 389 8.86 28.11 13.56
CA LEU A 389 7.57 28.18 14.24
C LEU A 389 7.83 28.40 15.73
N SER A 390 7.57 29.62 16.19
CA SER A 390 7.73 30.02 17.58
C SER A 390 6.44 29.81 18.36
N TYR A 391 6.50 29.06 19.46
CA TYR A 391 5.43 28.92 20.44
C TYR A 391 5.49 30.05 21.45
N LYS A 392 4.35 30.71 21.69
CA LYS A 392 4.21 31.88 22.57
C LYS A 392 5.17 33.05 22.28
N ASN A 393 5.73 33.11 21.06
CA ASN A 393 6.75 34.07 20.64
C ASN A 393 8.13 33.91 21.32
N ASP A 394 8.34 32.84 22.07
CA ASP A 394 9.49 32.72 22.97
C ASP A 394 10.39 31.52 22.62
N PHE A 395 9.83 30.46 22.04
CA PHE A 395 10.52 29.17 21.88
C PHE A 395 10.26 28.53 20.52
N VAL A 396 11.32 28.02 19.90
CA VAL A 396 11.23 27.14 18.73
C VAL A 396 11.52 25.72 19.18
N ALA A 397 10.48 24.89 19.27
CA ALA A 397 10.65 23.51 19.70
C ALA A 397 11.41 22.66 18.66
N SER A 398 12.11 21.63 19.13
CA SER A 398 12.78 20.66 18.27
C SER A 398 11.78 20.00 17.31
N ARG A 399 12.22 19.66 16.10
CA ARG A 399 11.36 19.07 15.06
C ARG A 399 10.69 17.76 15.49
N LYS A 400 11.29 17.04 16.44
CA LYS A 400 10.75 15.78 16.98
C LYS A 400 9.66 15.98 18.03
N THR A 401 9.45 17.21 18.48
CA THR A 401 8.50 17.51 19.56
C THR A 401 7.07 17.21 19.09
N PRO A 402 6.31 16.37 19.82
CA PRO A 402 4.95 16.03 19.45
C PRO A 402 3.96 17.17 19.80
N LEU A 403 2.91 17.32 18.99
CA LEU A 403 1.95 18.43 19.09
C LEU A 403 1.13 18.40 20.38
N ASN A 404 0.91 17.21 20.94
CA ASN A 404 0.15 17.03 22.19
C ASN A 404 0.75 17.78 23.40
N LEU A 405 2.05 18.10 23.37
CA LEU A 405 2.71 18.87 24.43
C LEU A 405 2.28 20.35 24.45
N PHE A 406 1.90 20.92 23.30
CA PHE A 406 1.50 22.32 23.21
C PHE A 406 0.00 22.54 23.47
N LEU A 407 -0.78 21.46 23.62
CA LEU A 407 -2.22 21.53 23.80
C LEU A 407 -2.58 21.94 25.22
N PRO A 408 -3.21 23.11 25.43
CA PRO A 408 -3.74 23.48 26.73
C PRO A 408 -4.83 22.48 27.14
N SER A 409 -4.98 22.17 28.43
CA SER A 409 -6.03 21.24 28.95
C SER A 409 -7.47 21.62 28.56
N LYS A 410 -7.71 22.77 27.94
CA LYS A 410 -9.04 23.30 27.57
C LYS A 410 -9.18 23.70 26.10
N ASN A 411 -8.14 23.63 25.28
CA ASN A 411 -8.20 24.13 23.90
C ASN A 411 -7.71 23.10 22.90
N ASP A 412 -8.45 22.95 21.79
CA ASP A 412 -8.09 22.04 20.70
C ASP A 412 -7.11 22.70 19.70
N THR A 413 -6.68 23.94 19.96
CA THR A 413 -5.86 24.74 19.03
C THR A 413 -4.49 25.05 19.62
N VAL A 414 -3.46 24.80 18.82
CA VAL A 414 -2.07 25.21 19.05
C VAL A 414 -1.76 26.40 18.15
N GLU A 415 -1.22 27.46 18.74
CA GLU A 415 -0.86 28.69 18.02
C GLU A 415 0.65 28.83 17.93
N PHE A 416 1.15 29.02 16.70
CA PHE A 416 2.55 29.32 16.42
C PHE A 416 2.66 30.65 15.68
N ILE A 417 3.76 31.36 15.90
CA ILE A 417 4.13 32.57 15.16
C ILE A 417 5.33 32.22 14.27
N LEU A 418 5.23 32.54 12.99
CA LEU A 418 6.32 32.38 12.06
C LEU A 418 7.39 33.46 12.31
N ILE A 419 8.61 33.05 12.64
CA ILE A 419 9.74 33.97 12.84
C ILE A 419 10.83 33.72 11.79
N TYR A 420 11.61 34.76 11.51
CA TYR A 420 12.70 34.75 10.52
C TYR A 420 14.09 34.85 11.18
N LYS A 421 14.13 34.80 12.52
CA LYS A 421 15.35 34.92 13.31
C LYS A 421 15.72 33.55 13.84
N THR A 422 16.98 33.15 13.64
CA THR A 422 17.56 32.01 14.32
C THR A 422 17.70 32.32 15.81
N LEU A 423 17.22 31.40 16.65
CA LEU A 423 17.34 31.48 18.10
C LEU A 423 18.60 30.70 18.50
N PRO A 424 19.67 31.38 18.95
CA PRO A 424 20.99 30.77 19.06
C PRO A 424 21.15 29.86 20.28
N ALA A 425 20.33 30.04 21.33
CA ALA A 425 20.43 29.22 22.52
C ALA A 425 19.63 27.92 22.36
N HIS A 426 20.30 26.77 22.29
CA HIS A 426 19.65 25.46 22.32
C HIS A 426 19.57 24.97 23.76
N VAL A 427 18.37 24.64 24.23
CA VAL A 427 18.12 24.22 25.61
C VAL A 427 17.52 22.83 25.60
N THR A 428 18.12 21.94 26.38
CA THR A 428 17.60 20.60 26.66
C THR A 428 17.24 20.52 28.13
N VAL A 429 15.96 20.26 28.43
CA VAL A 429 15.48 20.07 29.81
C VAL A 429 15.05 18.63 30.01
N SER A 430 15.64 17.97 31.00
CA SER A 430 15.32 16.60 31.41
C SER A 430 14.53 16.58 32.71
N CYS A 431 13.70 15.56 32.92
CA CYS A 431 12.97 15.34 34.17
C CYS A 431 12.97 13.84 34.46
N ASP A 432 13.36 13.44 35.68
CA ASP A 432 13.50 12.03 36.06
C ASP A 432 12.15 11.26 35.96
N GLU A 433 11.04 11.99 36.04
CA GLU A 433 9.67 11.44 35.95
C GLU A 433 9.15 11.33 34.51
N GLN A 434 9.89 11.84 33.51
CA GLN A 434 9.50 11.89 32.10
C GLN A 434 10.46 11.11 31.23
N THR A 435 9.93 10.33 30.28
CA THR A 435 10.77 9.48 29.42
C THR A 435 11.54 10.26 28.35
N ASN A 436 11.04 11.41 27.92
CA ASN A 436 11.63 12.20 26.84
C ASN A 436 11.95 13.61 27.32
N PRO A 437 13.19 14.10 27.09
CA PRO A 437 13.53 15.49 27.37
C PRO A 437 12.77 16.45 26.43
N ILE A 438 12.59 17.68 26.88
CA ILE A 438 12.11 18.78 26.07
C ILE A 438 13.31 19.52 25.47
N GLU A 439 13.34 19.63 24.15
CA GLU A 439 14.39 20.31 23.38
C GLU A 439 13.79 21.51 22.64
N PHE A 440 14.37 22.70 22.81
CA PHE A 440 13.94 23.90 22.10
C PHE A 440 15.08 24.91 21.93
N SER A 441 14.87 25.88 21.05
CA SER A 441 15.74 27.04 20.87
C SER A 441 15.05 28.32 21.34
N CYS A 442 15.80 29.23 21.97
CA CYS A 442 15.29 30.51 22.48
C CYS A 442 16.36 31.62 22.46
N GLU A 443 16.01 32.83 22.91
CA GLU A 443 16.95 33.94 23.04
C GLU A 443 17.89 33.75 24.25
N PRO A 444 19.17 34.10 24.16
CA PRO A 444 20.12 33.99 25.28
C PRO A 444 19.73 34.82 26.52
N SER A 445 18.98 35.90 26.28
CA SER A 445 18.47 36.80 27.31
C SER A 445 17.26 36.25 28.07
N MET A 446 16.78 35.04 27.74
CA MET A 446 15.64 34.42 28.38
C MET A 446 15.94 34.10 29.85
N CYS A 447 15.05 34.50 30.76
CA CYS A 447 15.17 34.17 32.18
C CYS A 447 14.83 32.70 32.42
N LEU A 448 15.57 32.05 33.31
CA LEU A 448 15.33 30.67 33.71
C LEU A 448 13.95 30.45 34.32
N GLY A 449 13.38 31.46 34.99
CA GLY A 449 12.01 31.42 35.50
C GLY A 449 10.96 31.23 34.40
N HIS A 450 11.19 31.80 33.21
CA HIS A 450 10.31 31.65 32.05
C HIS A 450 10.49 30.29 31.36
N VAL A 451 11.75 29.82 31.29
CA VAL A 451 12.08 28.46 30.85
C VAL A 451 11.38 27.43 31.75
N HIS A 452 11.49 27.59 33.06
CA HIS A 452 10.85 26.72 34.06
C HIS A 452 9.33 26.68 33.87
N GLU A 453 8.69 27.84 33.76
CA GLU A 453 7.24 27.93 33.54
C GLU A 453 6.79 27.20 32.27
N THR A 454 7.51 27.42 31.17
CA THR A 454 7.19 26.82 29.88
C THR A 454 7.35 25.30 29.89
N VAL A 455 8.45 24.79 30.43
CA VAL A 455 8.70 23.34 30.50
C VAL A 455 7.66 22.66 31.39
N CYS A 456 7.33 23.26 32.54
CA CYS A 456 6.27 22.76 33.41
C CYS A 456 4.92 22.74 32.68
N GLU A 457 4.58 23.78 31.92
CA GLU A 457 3.35 23.79 31.13
C GLU A 457 3.31 22.69 30.06
N LEU A 458 4.40 22.51 29.30
CA LEU A 458 4.49 21.50 28.24
C LEU A 458 4.36 20.07 28.78
N TRP A 459 4.93 19.79 29.95
CA TRP A 459 4.76 18.50 30.65
C TRP A 459 3.52 18.42 31.54
N LYS A 460 2.70 19.49 31.60
CA LYS A 460 1.51 19.59 32.47
C LYS A 460 1.82 19.36 33.96
N LEU A 461 2.97 19.87 34.40
CA LEU A 461 3.44 19.83 35.77
C LEU A 461 3.04 21.12 36.51
N LYS A 462 2.78 20.99 37.81
CA LYS A 462 2.54 22.14 38.69
C LYS A 462 3.88 22.82 39.01
N LYS A 463 4.10 24.02 38.47
CA LYS A 463 5.35 24.79 38.60
C LYS A 463 5.84 24.89 40.04
N GLU A 464 4.95 24.97 41.03
CA GLU A 464 5.30 25.12 42.44
C GLU A 464 5.92 23.85 43.06
N LEU A 465 5.79 22.71 42.39
CA LEU A 465 6.27 21.41 42.86
C LEU A 465 7.62 21.01 42.26
N TYR A 466 8.15 21.81 41.34
CA TYR A 466 9.38 21.51 40.63
C TYR A 466 10.35 22.69 40.74
N SER A 467 11.64 22.38 40.69
CA SER A 467 12.72 23.34 40.61
C SER A 467 13.60 23.02 39.41
N LEU A 468 14.05 24.08 38.73
CA LEU A 468 14.96 23.99 37.60
C LEU A 468 16.39 24.15 38.12
N VAL A 469 17.23 23.15 37.86
CA VAL A 469 18.62 23.10 38.30
C VAL A 469 19.55 22.81 37.12
N LEU A 470 20.85 23.00 37.35
CA LEU A 470 21.89 22.52 36.43
C LEU A 470 22.02 21.00 36.48
N VAL A 471 22.70 20.43 35.48
CA VAL A 471 22.94 18.97 35.40
C VAL A 471 23.73 18.42 36.60
N ASP A 472 24.48 19.27 37.29
CA ASP A 472 25.23 18.93 38.52
C ASP A 472 24.41 19.13 39.81
N ASP A 473 23.09 19.28 39.68
CA ASP A 473 22.11 19.54 40.74
C ASP A 473 22.32 20.87 41.48
N SER A 474 23.10 21.81 40.91
CA SER A 474 23.23 23.16 41.48
C SER A 474 21.95 23.98 41.28
N GLU A 475 21.48 24.61 42.36
CA GLU A 475 20.35 25.54 42.31
C GLU A 475 20.70 26.79 41.48
N VAL A 476 19.73 27.25 40.69
CA VAL A 476 19.88 28.45 39.88
C VAL A 476 18.75 29.42 40.18
N ASP A 477 19.09 30.70 40.29
CA ASP A 477 18.11 31.75 40.52
C ASP A 477 17.19 31.88 39.29
N ALA A 478 15.88 31.98 39.50
CA ALA A 478 14.90 32.13 38.44
C ALA A 478 15.11 33.42 37.62
N ASP A 479 15.73 34.44 38.21
CA ASP A 479 16.02 35.71 37.55
C ASP A 479 17.25 35.65 36.64
N PHE A 480 18.08 34.59 36.73
CA PHE A 480 19.26 34.43 35.87
C PHE A 480 18.85 34.21 34.43
N LYS A 481 19.65 34.77 33.51
CA LYS A 481 19.49 34.54 32.08
C LYS A 481 20.28 33.32 31.62
N LEU A 482 19.87 32.70 30.52
CA LEU A 482 20.60 31.57 29.93
C LEU A 482 22.08 31.90 29.66
N GLU A 483 22.36 33.11 29.17
CA GLU A 483 23.73 33.58 28.91
C GLU A 483 24.61 33.74 30.17
N GLU A 484 24.00 33.77 31.36
CA GLU A 484 24.70 33.92 32.65
C GLU A 484 25.01 32.56 33.30
N VAL A 485 24.42 31.48 32.79
CA VAL A 485 24.37 30.16 33.44
C VAL A 485 25.23 29.12 32.72
N ALA A 486 25.36 29.22 31.40
CA ALA A 486 26.15 28.28 30.60
C ALA A 486 27.43 28.93 30.07
N GLU A 487 28.54 28.18 30.10
CA GLU A 487 29.82 28.61 29.50
C GLU A 487 29.71 28.82 27.98
N SER A 488 28.78 28.10 27.35
CA SER A 488 28.38 28.28 25.96
C SER A 488 26.87 28.40 25.89
N VAL A 489 26.40 29.42 25.19
CA VAL A 489 24.97 29.64 24.93
C VAL A 489 24.44 28.62 23.93
N ASP A 490 25.31 27.99 23.14
CA ASP A 490 24.93 27.12 22.02
C ASP A 490 24.32 25.77 22.47
N ASP A 491 24.59 25.30 23.69
CA ASP A 491 23.99 24.09 24.25
C ASP A 491 23.88 24.18 25.78
N VAL A 492 22.66 24.44 26.27
CA VAL A 492 22.34 24.56 27.68
C VAL A 492 21.57 23.32 28.11
N GLN A 493 22.11 22.58 29.08
CA GLN A 493 21.44 21.40 29.64
C GLN A 493 20.95 21.72 31.05
N LEU A 494 19.66 21.47 31.28
CA LEU A 494 19.00 21.73 32.55
C LEU A 494 18.24 20.48 33.00
N LYS A 495 17.99 20.40 34.29
CA LYS A 495 17.22 19.33 34.90
C LYS A 495 16.09 19.92 35.72
N LEU A 496 14.90 19.37 35.55
CA LEU A 496 13.74 19.68 36.35
C LEU A 496 13.61 18.60 37.43
N ILE A 497 13.71 19.00 38.70
CA ILE A 497 13.63 18.10 39.85
C ILE A 497 12.36 18.41 40.64
N SER A 498 11.63 17.36 41.01
CA SER A 498 10.49 17.49 41.91
C SER A 498 10.99 17.87 43.31
N ILE A 499 10.57 19.04 43.79
CA ILE A 499 10.75 19.49 45.18
C ILE A 499 9.56 19.13 46.06
N ALA A 500 8.58 18.43 45.48
CA ALA A 500 7.44 17.90 46.20
C ALA A 500 7.94 17.00 47.33
N GLY A 501 7.57 17.36 48.57
CA GLY A 501 7.98 16.59 49.74
C GLY A 501 7.38 15.19 49.80
N ILE A 502 6.39 14.88 48.95
CA ILE A 502 5.69 13.59 48.90
C ILE A 502 5.40 13.18 47.46
N LYS A 503 5.56 11.88 47.16
CA LYS A 503 5.18 11.26 45.89
C LYS A 503 3.99 10.32 46.11
N CYS A 504 2.91 10.53 45.37
CA CYS A 504 1.75 9.64 45.38
C CYS A 504 1.80 8.68 44.18
N ASN A 505 1.92 7.39 44.43
CA ASN A 505 1.80 6.35 43.42
C ASN A 505 0.35 5.87 43.37
N ILE A 506 -0.29 6.02 42.22
CA ILE A 506 -1.69 5.65 42.02
C ILE A 506 -1.75 4.44 41.09
N ILE A 507 -2.38 3.39 41.59
CA ILE A 507 -2.60 2.13 40.88
C ILE A 507 -4.02 2.11 40.34
N TYR A 508 -4.18 1.93 39.02
CA TYR A 508 -5.45 1.70 38.36
C TYR A 508 -5.30 0.56 37.35
N GLU A 509 -6.05 -0.52 37.54
CA GLU A 509 -5.93 -1.76 36.76
C GLU A 509 -4.48 -2.28 36.75
N ASP A 510 -3.82 -2.36 35.60
CA ASP A 510 -2.43 -2.80 35.43
C ASP A 510 -1.42 -1.64 35.36
N ARG A 511 -1.88 -0.39 35.58
CA ARG A 511 -1.06 0.83 35.45
C ARG A 511 -0.76 1.44 36.80
N THR A 512 0.48 1.93 36.94
CA THR A 512 0.90 2.78 38.06
C THR A 512 1.38 4.11 37.52
N PHE A 513 0.88 5.21 38.08
CA PHE A 513 1.33 6.55 37.72
C PHE A 513 1.65 7.36 38.97
N MET A 514 2.67 8.22 38.85
CA MET A 514 3.17 9.04 39.94
C MET A 514 2.58 10.45 39.86
N ILE A 515 2.19 10.99 41.00
CA ILE A 515 1.74 12.36 41.20
C ILE A 515 2.58 12.98 42.31
N SER A 516 3.38 13.99 41.96
CA SER A 516 4.14 14.81 42.90
C SER A 516 3.19 15.72 43.69
N THR A 517 3.34 15.79 45.02
CA THR A 517 2.37 16.45 45.89
C THR A 517 2.98 17.04 47.18
N THR A 518 2.21 17.87 47.89
CA THR A 518 2.57 18.43 49.20
C THR A 518 1.67 17.86 50.29
N TYR A 519 2.09 17.99 51.56
CA TYR A 519 1.27 17.62 52.72
C TYR A 519 -0.13 18.27 52.71
N GLU A 520 -0.27 19.47 52.16
CA GLU A 520 -1.54 20.21 52.12
C GLU A 520 -2.45 19.81 50.94
N THR A 521 -1.96 19.00 50.00
CA THR A 521 -2.73 18.66 48.80
C THR A 521 -3.89 17.72 49.16
N LEU A 522 -5.10 18.04 48.71
CA LEU A 522 -6.30 17.24 48.93
C LEU A 522 -6.36 16.01 48.01
N LEU A 523 -6.91 14.90 48.51
CA LEU A 523 -7.16 13.69 47.73
C LEU A 523 -8.10 13.93 46.56
N SER A 524 -9.06 14.84 46.67
CA SER A 524 -9.88 15.30 45.54
C SER A 524 -9.05 15.85 44.38
N THR A 525 -7.99 16.62 44.68
CA THR A 525 -7.09 17.17 43.66
C THR A 525 -6.26 16.06 43.01
N ILE A 526 -5.83 15.08 43.80
CA ILE A 526 -5.08 13.91 43.33
C ILE A 526 -5.96 13.03 42.44
N LEU A 527 -7.23 12.84 42.82
CA LEU A 527 -8.20 12.12 42.01
C LEU A 527 -8.45 12.83 40.67
N GLU A 528 -8.63 14.15 40.66
CA GLU A 528 -8.82 14.90 39.43
C GLU A 528 -7.62 14.75 38.47
N GLU A 529 -6.41 14.86 39.01
CA GLU A 529 -5.18 14.73 38.22
C GLU A 529 -4.98 13.29 37.71
N ALA A 530 -5.33 12.29 38.53
CA ALA A 530 -5.34 10.89 38.13
C ALA A 530 -6.30 10.63 36.95
N LEU A 531 -7.52 11.15 37.03
CA LEU A 531 -8.51 11.00 35.96
C LEU A 531 -8.08 11.72 34.68
N GLU A 532 -7.45 12.89 34.80
CA GLU A 532 -6.88 13.61 33.65
C GLU A 532 -5.76 12.81 32.98
N LYS A 533 -4.84 12.20 33.75
CA LYS A 533 -3.78 11.31 33.23
C LYS A 533 -4.35 10.04 32.57
N LEU A 534 -5.52 9.57 33.03
CA LEU A 534 -6.22 8.41 32.46
C LEU A 534 -7.17 8.78 31.31
N ALA A 535 -7.24 10.05 30.91
CA ALA A 535 -8.19 10.57 29.92
C ALA A 535 -9.67 10.26 30.26
N ILE A 536 -10.00 10.17 31.55
CA ILE A 536 -11.36 9.96 32.03
C ILE A 536 -12.04 11.33 32.23
N PRO A 537 -13.26 11.55 31.71
CA PRO A 537 -13.94 12.83 31.86
C PRO A 537 -14.15 13.21 33.34
N LYS A 538 -13.86 14.47 33.69
CA LYS A 538 -14.09 14.99 35.06
C LYS A 538 -15.54 14.84 35.54
N ALA A 539 -16.50 14.79 34.63
CA ALA A 539 -17.91 14.54 34.96
C ALA A 539 -18.13 13.19 35.67
N ASP A 540 -17.26 12.22 35.41
CA ASP A 540 -17.34 10.87 35.96
C ASP A 540 -16.63 10.74 37.31
N ILE A 541 -16.08 11.82 37.88
CA ILE A 541 -15.32 11.79 39.14
C ILE A 541 -16.08 11.11 40.29
N THR A 542 -17.41 11.28 40.33
CA THR A 542 -18.28 10.66 41.35
C THR A 542 -18.37 9.14 41.26
N MET A 543 -17.99 8.56 40.10
CA MET A 543 -17.91 7.12 39.87
C MET A 543 -16.62 6.51 40.39
N PHE A 544 -15.66 7.31 40.85
CA PHE A 544 -14.37 6.82 41.33
C PHE A 544 -14.18 7.12 42.81
N TYR A 545 -13.31 6.34 43.43
CA TYR A 545 -12.84 6.56 44.79
C TYR A 545 -11.39 6.10 44.92
N LEU A 546 -10.69 6.67 45.90
CA LEU A 546 -9.31 6.32 46.23
C LEU A 546 -9.30 5.45 47.49
N ASN A 547 -8.56 4.34 47.43
CA ASN A 547 -8.26 3.50 48.57
C ASN A 547 -6.80 3.66 48.96
N LEU A 548 -6.53 3.64 50.25
CA LEU A 548 -5.17 3.54 50.77
C LEU A 548 -4.71 2.09 50.72
N LEU A 549 -3.52 1.83 50.19
CA LEU A 549 -2.94 0.49 50.10
C LEU A 549 -1.98 0.18 51.26
N ASP A 550 -2.37 0.53 52.48
CA ASP A 550 -1.57 0.30 53.69
C ASP A 550 -1.73 -1.14 54.22
N ASP A 551 -2.87 -1.77 53.94
CA ASP A 551 -3.18 -3.17 54.29
C ASP A 551 -3.67 -3.91 53.03
N PRO A 552 -2.91 -4.89 52.50
CA PRO A 552 -3.29 -5.64 51.30
C PRO A 552 -4.57 -6.49 51.49
N GLU A 553 -5.03 -6.73 52.72
CA GLU A 553 -6.24 -7.52 52.99
C GLU A 553 -7.51 -6.66 53.14
N ASN A 554 -7.40 -5.36 53.46
CA ASN A 554 -8.53 -4.44 53.60
C ASN A 554 -8.20 -3.02 53.13
N PRO A 555 -8.32 -2.73 51.82
CA PRO A 555 -8.17 -1.37 51.30
C PRO A 555 -9.22 -0.45 51.94
N THR A 556 -8.77 0.57 52.66
CA THR A 556 -9.66 1.53 53.33
C THR A 556 -10.02 2.64 52.34
N SER A 557 -11.31 2.82 52.07
CA SER A 557 -11.81 3.96 51.30
C SER A 557 -11.57 5.25 52.10
N ILE A 558 -10.88 6.21 51.49
CA ILE A 558 -10.56 7.49 52.11
C ILE A 558 -11.50 8.57 51.56
N ASP A 559 -11.92 9.49 52.43
CA ASP A 559 -12.69 10.66 52.02
C ASP A 559 -11.81 11.64 51.22
N LEU A 560 -12.34 12.17 50.12
CA LEU A 560 -11.62 13.05 49.19
C LEU A 560 -11.33 14.44 49.77
N GLU A 561 -11.95 14.78 50.89
CA GLU A 561 -11.65 16.00 51.67
C GLU A 561 -10.37 15.88 52.51
N PHE A 562 -9.78 14.69 52.64
CA PHE A 562 -8.51 14.52 53.36
C PHE A 562 -7.34 15.10 52.56
N SER A 563 -6.41 15.73 53.28
CA SER A 563 -5.10 16.08 52.75
C SER A 563 -4.13 14.88 52.79
N ILE A 564 -3.08 14.92 51.99
CA ILE A 564 -2.00 13.93 52.07
C ILE A 564 -1.34 13.90 53.46
N GLY A 565 -1.25 15.05 54.13
CA GLY A 565 -0.76 15.10 55.50
C GLY A 565 -1.65 14.39 56.51
N ASP A 566 -2.96 14.37 56.29
CA ASP A 566 -3.89 13.59 57.13
C ASP A 566 -3.66 12.09 56.97
N ILE A 567 -3.27 11.64 55.77
CA ILE A 567 -2.91 10.23 55.50
C ILE A 567 -1.58 9.88 56.16
N CYS A 568 -0.55 10.69 55.93
CA CYS A 568 0.78 10.47 56.50
C CYS A 568 0.80 10.57 58.04
N SER A 569 -0.22 11.15 58.67
CA SER A 569 -0.36 11.28 60.12
C SER A 569 -1.23 10.20 60.77
N VAL A 570 -1.84 9.29 60.00
CA VAL A 570 -2.47 8.09 60.55
C VAL A 570 -1.36 7.21 61.15
N PRO A 571 -1.35 6.95 62.47
CA PRO A 571 -0.31 6.13 63.07
C PRO A 571 -0.43 4.70 62.52
N ASN A 572 0.64 4.22 61.86
CA ASN A 572 0.82 2.80 61.57
C ASN A 572 0.61 2.03 62.88
N ASN A 573 -0.50 1.29 62.98
CA ASN A 573 -0.76 0.45 64.13
C ASN A 573 0.42 -0.50 64.35
N GLU A 574 0.78 -0.61 65.61
CA GLU A 574 1.96 -1.22 66.18
C GLU A 574 2.40 -2.54 65.52
N SER A 575 3.72 -2.64 65.34
CA SER A 575 4.54 -3.85 65.39
C SER A 575 3.78 -5.16 65.71
N ASN A 576 3.56 -5.99 64.69
CA ASN A 576 3.55 -7.43 64.88
C ASN A 576 4.77 -8.02 64.20
N THR A 577 5.74 -8.36 65.04
CA THR A 577 6.83 -9.30 64.74
C THR A 577 6.19 -10.64 64.35
N VAL A 578 6.26 -11.02 63.08
CA VAL A 578 6.14 -12.42 62.67
C VAL A 578 7.27 -12.72 61.70
N GLU A 579 8.19 -13.56 62.17
CA GLU A 579 9.24 -14.18 61.39
C GLU A 579 8.68 -15.06 60.26
N SER A 580 9.37 -15.03 59.13
CA SER A 580 9.49 -16.08 58.09
C SER A 580 8.31 -16.37 57.17
N MET A 581 8.43 -16.01 55.89
CA MET A 581 8.82 -16.93 54.80
C MET A 581 8.95 -16.20 53.45
N GLU A 582 9.81 -16.76 52.60
CA GLU A 582 10.46 -16.18 51.42
C GLU A 582 9.52 -15.76 50.26
N SER A 583 9.70 -14.57 49.69
CA SER A 583 10.20 -14.35 48.30
C SER A 583 9.87 -12.95 47.74
N ASN A 584 10.89 -12.35 47.11
CA ASN A 584 10.91 -11.21 46.18
C ASN A 584 10.59 -9.79 46.68
N THR A 585 11.67 -9.10 47.06
CA THR A 585 11.99 -7.67 46.79
C THR A 585 10.83 -6.68 46.83
N VAL A 586 10.47 -6.28 48.05
CA VAL A 586 10.00 -4.92 48.33
C VAL A 586 11.22 -4.18 48.88
N GLU A 587 11.84 -3.35 48.04
CA GLU A 587 12.82 -2.37 48.51
C GLU A 587 12.11 -1.42 49.48
N SER A 588 12.78 -1.12 50.60
CA SER A 588 12.29 -0.22 51.63
C SER A 588 11.90 1.13 51.03
N MET A 589 10.59 1.44 51.02
CA MET A 589 10.07 2.73 50.60
C MET A 589 10.66 3.85 51.48
N GLU A 590 11.31 4.82 50.86
CA GLU A 590 11.67 6.08 51.49
C GLU A 590 10.42 6.74 52.08
N SER A 591 10.56 7.38 53.24
CA SER A 591 9.51 7.89 54.14
C SER A 591 8.55 8.95 53.54
N ASN A 592 8.57 9.16 52.23
CA ASN A 592 7.87 10.23 51.51
C ASN A 592 7.03 9.70 50.32
N THR A 593 6.67 8.41 50.29
CA THR A 593 5.82 7.83 49.23
C THR A 593 4.49 7.36 49.79
N VAL A 594 3.38 7.76 49.18
CA VAL A 594 2.01 7.30 49.50
C VAL A 594 1.49 6.42 48.37
N LEU A 595 0.91 5.27 48.69
CA LEU A 595 0.38 4.32 47.71
C LEU A 595 -1.16 4.33 47.73
N LEU A 596 -1.76 4.73 46.62
CA LEU A 596 -3.21 4.83 46.46
C LEU A 596 -3.69 3.88 45.36
N GLN A 597 -4.86 3.29 45.53
CA GLN A 597 -5.56 2.55 44.48
C GLN A 597 -6.78 3.33 44.02
N LEU A 598 -6.85 3.64 42.74
CA LEU A 598 -8.04 4.18 42.11
C LEU A 598 -8.98 3.03 41.74
N GLN A 599 -10.24 3.11 42.17
CA GLN A 599 -11.26 2.12 41.81
C GLN A 599 -12.52 2.80 41.29
N LYS A 600 -13.15 2.17 40.29
CA LYS A 600 -14.47 2.54 39.80
C LYS A 600 -15.53 1.87 40.69
N LYS A 601 -16.53 2.62 41.14
CA LYS A 601 -17.68 2.11 41.89
C LYS A 601 -18.40 1.07 41.02
N ALA A 602 -18.66 -0.11 41.58
CA ALA A 602 -19.52 -1.09 40.94
C ALA A 602 -20.95 -0.52 40.83
N SER A 603 -21.49 -0.52 39.61
CA SER A 603 -22.86 -0.10 39.27
C SER A 603 -23.94 -0.90 39.99
#